data_AF-A0A645JE19-F1
#
_entry.id   AF-A0A645JE19-F1
#
_cell.length_a   1.000
_cell.length_b   1.000
_cell.length_c   1.000
_cell.angle_alpha   90.00
_cell.angle_beta   90.00
_cell.angle_gamma   90.00
#
_symmetry.space_group_name_H-M   'P 1'
#
loop_
_entity.id
_entity.type
_entity.pdbx_description
1 polymer ?
#
loop_
_entity_poly.entity_id
_entity_poly.type
_entity_poly.pdbx_seq_one_letter_code
_entity_poly.pdbx_strand_id
1 'polypeptide(L)' 'MHIDELGHIVNDEVKCIGCFSCVVACPNGAVRPYTDQKRFALKCDLCGDGEAACVAACPNRALTVEGGNG' A
#
# COMPACT_ATOMS: atom_id res chain seq x y z
N MET A 1 1.27 10.13 -0.96
CA MET A 1 1.02 9.34 0.26
C MET A 1 0.24 10.20 1.22
N HIS A 2 -0.91 9.73 1.65
CA HIS A 2 -1.73 10.40 2.66
C HIS A 2 -2.37 9.33 3.55
N ILE A 3 -2.88 9.74 4.70
CA ILE A 3 -3.67 8.88 5.57
C ILE A 3 -5.14 9.05 5.16
N ASP A 4 -5.84 7.95 4.93
CA ASP A 4 -7.28 7.98 4.63
C ASP A 4 -8.13 8.09 5.92
N GLU A 5 -9.45 8.07 5.77
CA GLU A 5 -10.40 8.16 6.89
C GLU A 5 -10.33 6.97 7.85
N LEU A 6 -9.78 5.83 7.38
CA LEU A 6 -9.62 4.60 8.16
C LEU A 6 -8.24 4.51 8.83
N GLY A 7 -7.37 5.50 8.64
CA GLY A 7 -6.02 5.52 9.21
C GLY A 7 -4.97 4.79 8.36
N HIS A 8 -5.30 4.33 7.17
CA HIS A 8 -4.34 3.66 6.29
C HIS A 8 -3.49 4.67 5.54
N ILE A 9 -2.20 4.37 5.40
CA ILE A 9 -1.35 5.11 4.46
C ILE A 9 -1.67 4.64 3.05
N VAL A 10 -2.19 5.52 2.20
CA VAL A 10 -2.64 5.25 0.82
C VAL A 10 -1.91 6.09 -0.23
N ASN A 11 -1.86 5.59 -1.46
CA ASN A 11 -1.35 6.32 -2.62
C ASN A 11 -2.49 6.52 -3.62
N ASP A 12 -2.75 7.78 -3.98
CA ASP A 12 -3.76 8.14 -4.98
C ASP A 12 -3.12 8.05 -6.38
N GLU A 13 -3.56 7.11 -7.20
CA GLU A 13 -2.98 6.88 -8.53
C GLU A 13 -3.17 8.01 -9.52
N VAL A 14 -4.21 8.82 -9.32
CA VAL A 14 -4.52 9.97 -10.18
C VAL A 14 -3.61 11.13 -9.82
N LYS A 15 -3.37 11.36 -8.53
CA LYS A 15 -2.50 12.45 -8.04
C LYS A 15 -1.01 12.09 -8.02
N CYS A 16 -0.65 10.81 -8.02
CA CYS A 16 0.74 10.38 -7.96
C CYS A 16 1.48 10.71 -9.26
N ILE A 17 2.48 11.59 -9.16
CA ILE A 17 3.32 12.00 -10.30
C ILE A 17 4.60 11.16 -10.47
N GLY A 18 4.78 10.10 -9.68
CA GLY A 18 5.97 9.24 -9.79
C GLY A 18 7.31 9.91 -9.42
N CYS A 19 7.30 10.84 -8.46
CA CYS A 19 8.51 11.50 -7.96
C CYS A 19 9.40 10.59 -7.09
N PHE A 20 8.81 9.53 -6.52
CA PHE A 20 9.46 8.53 -5.67
C PHE A 20 10.06 9.06 -4.36
N SER A 21 9.76 10.29 -3.95
CA SER A 21 10.17 10.80 -2.62
C SER A 21 9.64 9.92 -1.49
N CYS A 22 8.45 9.33 -1.64
CA CYS A 22 7.89 8.38 -0.67
C CYS A 22 8.64 7.04 -0.59
N VAL A 23 9.29 6.61 -1.67
CA VAL A 23 10.14 5.42 -1.69
C VAL A 23 11.37 5.67 -0.81
N VAL A 24 12.01 6.83 -0.97
CA VAL A 24 13.19 7.22 -0.19
C VAL A 24 12.83 7.50 1.28
N ALA A 25 11.67 8.08 1.54
CA ALA A 25 11.24 8.44 2.88
C ALA A 25 10.83 7.24 3.75
N CYS A 26 10.50 6.09 3.16
CA CYS A 26 10.01 4.93 3.90
C CYS A 26 11.17 4.14 4.53
N PRO A 27 11.33 4.12 5.86
CA PRO A 27 12.44 3.41 6.52
C PRO A 27 12.32 1.88 6.37
N ASN A 28 11.08 1.38 6.21
CA ASN A 28 10.79 -0.05 6.12
C ASN A 28 10.95 -0.61 4.69
N GLY A 29 11.17 0.25 3.69
CA GLY A 29 11.26 -0.19 2.29
C GLY A 29 9.96 -0.80 1.74
N ALA A 30 8.82 -0.45 2.33
CA ALA A 30 7.49 -0.98 1.98
C ALA A 30 6.89 -0.35 0.71
N VAL A 31 7.50 0.72 0.20
CA VAL A 31 7.07 1.41 -1.02
C VAL A 31 8.10 1.15 -2.12
N ARG A 32 7.65 0.79 -3.32
CA ARG A 32 8.49 0.45 -4.47
C ARG A 32 8.17 1.32 -5.67
N PRO A 33 9.16 1.74 -6.46
CA PRO A 33 8.90 2.42 -7.72
C PRO A 33 8.41 1.41 -8.76
N TYR A 34 7.36 1.77 -9.49
CA TYR A 34 6.93 1.11 -10.72
C TYR A 34 7.21 2.04 -11.89
N THR A 35 7.87 1.53 -12.92
CA THR A 35 8.38 2.35 -14.05
C THR A 35 8.14 1.72 -15.42
N ASP A 36 7.46 0.58 -15.51
CA ASP A 36 7.29 -0.15 -16.78
C ASP A 36 6.31 0.58 -17.72
N GLN A 37 5.05 0.74 -17.30
CA GLN A 37 4.01 1.36 -18.13
C GLN A 37 3.69 2.80 -17.72
N LYS A 38 3.66 3.06 -16.41
CA LYS A 38 3.40 4.35 -15.79
C LYS A 38 4.36 4.52 -14.62
N ARG A 39 4.84 5.74 -14.40
CA ARG A 39 5.61 6.07 -13.20
C ARG A 39 4.67 6.19 -12.00
N PHE A 40 4.72 5.23 -11.09
CA PHE A 40 3.84 5.19 -9.93
C PHE A 40 4.53 4.54 -8.72
N ALA A 41 4.17 4.95 -7.50
CA ALA A 41 4.71 4.35 -6.28
C ALA A 41 3.78 3.23 -5.77
N LEU A 42 4.26 1.99 -5.85
CA LEU A 42 3.54 0.79 -5.44
C LEU A 42 3.76 0.52 -3.95
N LYS A 43 2.70 0.13 -3.24
CA LYS A 43 2.74 -0.41 -1.88
C LYS A 43 1.50 -1.29 -1.67
N CYS A 44 1.44 -2.03 -0.57
CA CYS A 44 0.19 -2.66 -0.13
C CYS A 44 -0.90 -1.59 0.06
N ASP A 45 -2.07 -1.80 -0.53
CA ASP A 45 -3.27 -0.97 -0.45
C ASP A 45 -4.37 -1.62 0.41
N LEU A 46 -4.01 -2.68 1.15
CA LEU A 46 -4.95 -3.53 1.88
C LEU A 46 -6.09 -4.08 1.01
N CYS A 47 -5.86 -4.22 -0.30
CA CYS A 47 -6.85 -4.68 -1.27
C CYS A 47 -8.09 -3.78 -1.38
N GLY A 48 -8.00 -2.52 -0.95
CA GLY A 48 -9.12 -1.56 -0.98
C GLY A 48 -10.33 -2.08 -0.20
N ASP A 49 -11.49 -2.12 -0.85
CA ASP A 49 -12.74 -2.66 -0.26
C ASP A 49 -12.86 -4.19 -0.41
N GLY A 50 -11.86 -4.85 -0.99
CA GLY A 50 -11.84 -6.30 -1.20
C GLY A 50 -11.31 -7.07 0.00
N GLU A 51 -11.53 -8.39 -0.01
CA GLU A 51 -10.88 -9.27 0.97
C GLU A 51 -9.36 -9.24 0.79
N ALA A 52 -8.62 -9.09 1.89
CA ALA A 52 -7.16 -9.06 1.87
C ALA A 52 -6.61 -10.38 1.29
N ALA A 53 -6.12 -10.33 0.06
CA ALA A 53 -5.72 -11.52 -0.70
C ALA A 53 -4.63 -12.33 0.03
N CYS A 54 -3.71 -11.66 0.73
CA CYS A 54 -2.68 -12.34 1.51
C CYS A 54 -3.25 -13.10 2.73
N VAL A 55 -4.31 -12.60 3.35
CA VAL A 55 -5.01 -13.27 4.46
C VAL A 55 -5.78 -14.48 3.93
N ALA A 56 -6.58 -14.28 2.87
CA ALA A 56 -7.37 -15.34 2.25
C ALA A 56 -6.50 -16.48 1.70
N ALA A 57 -5.36 -16.14 1.10
CA ALA A 57 -4.45 -17.12 0.51
C ALA A 57 -3.62 -17.90 1.54
N CYS A 58 -3.51 -17.44 2.80
CA CYS A 58 -2.63 -18.06 3.78
C CYS A 58 -3.21 -19.39 4.31
N PRO A 59 -2.68 -20.57 3.93
CA PRO A 59 -3.24 -21.85 4.36
C PRO A 59 -3.10 -22.09 5.86
N ASN A 60 -2.10 -21.46 6.47
CA ASN A 60 -1.81 -21.58 7.90
C ASN A 60 -2.64 -20.62 8.76
N ARG A 61 -3.44 -19.72 8.14
CA ARG A 61 -4.18 -18.66 8.84
C ARG A 61 -3.31 -17.83 9.77
N ALA A 62 -2.09 -17.53 9.33
CA ALA A 62 -1.10 -16.79 10.12
C ALA A 62 -1.35 -15.28 10.14
N LEU A 63 -2.26 -14.79 9.29
CA LEU A 63 -2.53 -13.37 9.09
C LEU A 63 -4.01 -13.10 9.35
N THR A 64 -4.30 -11.96 9.96
CA THR A 64 -5.64 -11.40 10.13
C THR A 64 -5.59 -9.91 9.79
N VAL A 65 -6.72 -9.33 9.40
CA VAL A 65 -6.87 -7.87 9.29
C VAL A 65 -7.56 -7.37 10.53
N GLU A 66 -6.91 -6.47 11.25
CA GLU A 66 -7.49 -5.71 12.36
C GLU A 66 -7.45 -4.23 11.99
N GLY A 67 -8.45 -3.45 12.40
CA GLY A 67 -8.47 -2.01 12.16
C GLY A 67 -7.31 -1.33 12.91
N GLY A 68 -6.25 -0.97 12.19
CA GLY A 68 -5.06 -0.35 12.75
C GLY A 68 -5.03 1.16 12.53
N ASN A 69 -4.84 1.93 13.62
CA ASN A 69 -4.31 3.29 13.50
C ASN A 69 -2.84 3.16 13.03
N GLY A 70 -2.54 3.67 11.83
CA GLY A 70 -1.20 3.64 11.24
C GLY A 70 -0.11 4.30 12.07
#